data_AF-A0AAE4Z7F6-F1
#
_entry.id   AF-A0AAE4Z7F6-F1
#
_cell.length_a   1.000
_cell.length_b   1.000
_cell.length_c   1.000
_cell.angle_alpha   90.00
_cell.angle_beta   90.00
_cell.angle_gamma   90.00
#
_symmetry.space_group_name_H-M   'P 1'
#
loop_
_entity.id
_entity.type
_entity.pdbx_description
1 polymer ?
#
loop_
_entity_poly.entity_id
_entity_poly.type
_entity_poly.pdbx_seq_one_letter_code
_entity_poly.pdbx_strand_id
1 'polypeptide(L)' 'FERFLNPERISMPDFDIDFDVEGRERVIDYVRDKYGAEKVCQISTFGSLGAKAALRNVARVLDFPYS' A
#
# COMPACT_ATOMS: atom_id res chain seq x y z
N PHE A 1 19.62 5.45 17.27
CA PHE A 1 19.76 4.62 16.05
C PHE A 1 19.13 3.23 16.25
N GLU A 2 19.25 2.70 17.46
CA GLU A 2 18.85 1.40 17.99
C GLU A 2 17.35 1.09 17.83
N ARG A 3 16.50 2.11 17.64
CA ARG A 3 15.09 1.93 17.27
C ARG A 3 14.90 1.40 15.85
N PHE A 4 15.79 1.77 14.92
CA PHE A 4 15.75 1.29 13.53
C PHE A 4 16.50 -0.02 13.36
N LEU A 5 17.68 -0.13 13.97
CA LEU A 5 18.50 -1.34 13.94
C LEU A 5 19.05 -1.61 15.34
N ASN A 6 18.44 -2.56 16.03
CA ASN A 6 18.88 -2.97 17.36
C ASN A 6 19.88 -4.13 17.23
N PRO A 7 21.15 -3.95 17.63
CA PRO A 7 22.17 -5.00 17.53
C PRO A 7 21.87 -6.22 18.41
N GLU A 8 21.06 -6.07 19.45
CA GLU A 8 20.67 -7.14 20.37
C GLU A 8 19.40 -7.89 19.91
N ARG A 9 18.70 -7.41 18.88
CA ARG A 9 17.48 -8.03 18.35
C ARG A 9 17.70 -8.59 16.96
N ILE A 10 17.74 -9.92 16.85
CA ILE A 10 17.77 -10.61 15.56
C ILE A 10 16.38 -10.55 14.93
N SER A 11 16.17 -9.55 14.08
CA SER A 11 14.97 -9.38 13.28
C SER A 11 15.34 -8.70 11.98
N MET A 12 14.63 -9.02 10.90
CA MET A 12 14.74 -8.26 9.66
C MET A 12 14.31 -6.81 9.95
N PRO A 13 15.16 -5.82 9.67
CA PRO A 13 14.75 -4.43 9.76
C PRO A 13 13.78 -4.11 8.63
N ASP A 14 12.79 -3.27 8.90
CA ASP A 14 11.82 -2.80 7.91
C ASP A 14 12.00 -1.29 7.74
N PHE A 15 12.47 -0.89 6.56
CA PHE A 15 12.76 0.50 6.23
C PHE A 15 11.82 0.95 5.11
N ASP A 16 10.79 1.70 5.49
CA ASP A 16 9.87 2.30 4.54
C ASP A 16 10.54 3.50 3.84
N ILE A 17 10.63 3.45 2.52
CA ILE A 17 11.14 4.54 1.69
C ILE A 17 10.03 4.94 0.72
N ASP A 18 9.42 6.09 0.99
CA ASP A 18 8.42 6.69 0.12
C ASP A 18 9.06 7.61 -0.93
N PHE A 19 8.48 7.62 -2.13
CA PHE A 19 8.85 8.51 -3.22
C PHE A 19 7.67 9.40 -3.61
N ASP A 20 7.98 10.56 -4.18
CA ASP A 20 6.95 11.40 -4.83
C ASP A 20 6.25 10.60 -5.94
N VAL A 21 4.94 10.78 -6.07
CA VAL A 21 4.09 10.13 -7.05
C VAL A 21 4.62 10.35 -8.48
N GLU A 22 5.06 11.57 -8.81
CA GLU A 22 5.58 11.88 -10.15
C GLU A 22 6.89 11.13 -10.47
N GLY A 23 7.73 10.89 -9.45
CA GLY A 23 9.02 10.23 -9.59
C GLY A 23 8.98 8.71 -9.41
N ARG A 24 7.88 8.16 -8.87
CA ARG A 24 7.78 6.76 -8.43
C ARG A 24 8.01 5.75 -9.55
N GLU A 25 7.46 5.99 -10.73
CA GLU A 25 7.56 5.03 -11.83
C GLU A 25 9.02 4.82 -12.27
N ARG A 26 9.81 5.90 -12.32
CA ARG A 26 11.24 5.80 -12.68
C ARG A 26 12.03 4.92 -11.69
N VAL A 27 11.67 4.96 -10.41
CA VAL A 27 12.31 4.13 -9.39
C VAL A 27 11.89 2.67 -9.56
N ILE A 28 10.61 2.42 -9.84
CA ILE A 28 10.10 1.08 -10.12
C ILE A 28 10.81 0.47 -11.33
N ASP A 29 10.93 1.23 -12.43
CA ASP A 29 11.61 0.79 -13.65
C ASP A 29 13.10 0.51 -13.40
N TYR A 30 13.78 1.40 -12.67
CA TYR A 30 15.17 1.18 -12.27
C TYR A 30 15.35 -0.13 -11.47
N VAL A 31 14.47 -0.40 -10.51
CA VAL A 31 14.56 -1.62 -9.69
C VAL A 31 14.22 -2.86 -10.52
N ARG A 32 13.24 -2.79 -11.43
CA ARG A 32 12.91 -3.86 -12.38
C ARG A 32 14.10 -4.20 -13.28
N ASP A 33 14.73 -3.20 -13.88
CA ASP A 33 15.89 -3.39 -14.75
C ASP A 33 17.09 -3.96 -13.99
N LYS A 34 17.28 -3.52 -12.74
CA LYS A 34 18.41 -3.94 -11.90
C LYS A 34 18.28 -5.37 -11.39
N TYR A 35 17.08 -5.82 -11.04
CA TYR A 35 16.87 -7.10 -10.34
C TYR A 35 16.09 -8.14 -11.15
N GLY A 36 15.57 -7.78 -12.32
CA GLY A 36 14.75 -8.62 -13.18
C GLY A 36 13.26 -8.36 -12.98
N ALA A 37 12.54 -8.12 -14.07
CA ALA A 37 11.11 -7.80 -14.06
C ALA A 37 10.25 -8.92 -13.44
N GLU A 38 10.69 -10.17 -13.52
CA GLU A 38 10.04 -11.35 -12.94
C GLU A 38 10.16 -11.42 -11.41
N LYS A 39 11.08 -10.66 -10.81
CA LYS A 39 11.34 -10.64 -9.36
C LYS A 39 10.80 -9.40 -8.66
N VAL A 40 10.22 -8.46 -9.39
CA VAL A 40 9.75 -7.17 -8.85
C VAL A 40 8.28 -6.98 -9.15
N CYS A 41 7.45 -6.90 -8.10
CA CYS A 41 6.02 -6.68 -8.21
C CYS A 41 5.52 -5.60 -7.24
N GLN A 42 4.30 -5.13 -7.46
CA GLN A 42 3.61 -4.21 -6.56
C GLN A 42 2.82 -5.00 -5.52
N ILE A 43 2.76 -4.49 -4.29
CA ILE A 43 1.89 -5.04 -3.24
C ILE A 43 0.52 -4.35 -3.36
N SER A 44 -0.55 -5.14 -3.40
CA SER A 44 -1.91 -4.62 -3.51
C SER A 44 -2.53 -4.33 -2.14
N THR A 45 -3.50 -3.42 -2.09
CA THR A 45 -4.31 -3.13 -0.91
C THR A 45 -5.73 -3.66 -1.09
N PHE A 46 -6.23 -4.42 -0.12
CA PHE A 46 -7.60 -4.91 -0.12
C PHE A 46 -8.54 -3.89 0.55
N GLY A 47 -9.49 -3.35 -0.22
CA GLY A 47 -10.53 -2.48 0.32
C GLY A 47 -11.54 -3.28 1.15
N SER A 48 -11.81 -2.83 2.38
CA SER A 48 -12.89 -3.34 3.21
C SER A 48 -14.16 -2.49 3.09
N LEU A 49 -15.32 -3.07 3.40
CA LEU A 49 -16.59 -2.34 3.40
C LEU A 49 -16.67 -1.43 4.63
N GLY A 50 -16.28 -0.16 4.47
CA GLY A 50 -16.38 0.83 5.54
C GLY A 50 -17.84 1.15 5.91
N ALA A 51 -18.09 1.51 7.18
CA ALA A 51 -19.44 1.73 7.71
C ALA A 51 -20.30 2.72 6.89
N LYS A 52 -19.72 3.85 6.46
CA LYS A 52 -20.41 4.83 5.59
C LYS A 52 -20.75 4.24 4.21
N ALA A 53 -19.90 3.38 3.67
CA ALA A 53 -20.17 2.71 2.40
C ALA A 53 -21.26 1.64 2.58
N ALA A 54 -21.20 0.86 3.67
CA ALA A 54 -22.23 -0.11 4.03
C ALA A 54 -23.62 0.53 4.12
N LEU A 55 -23.77 1.61 4.91
CA LEU A 55 -25.04 2.32 5.08
C LEU A 55 -25.56 2.85 3.74
N ARG A 56 -24.71 3.54 2.96
CA ARG A 56 -25.09 4.06 1.64
C ARG A 56 -25.50 2.96 0.68
N ASN A 57 -24.81 1.83 0.69
CA ASN A 57 -25.13 0.71 -0.19
C ASN A 57 -26.45 0.04 0.20
N VAL A 58 -26.70 -0.17 1.50
CA VAL A 58 -28.00 -0.71 1.98
C VAL A 58 -29.13 0.27 1.69
N ALA A 59 -28.96 1.56 1.97
CA ALA A 59 -29.96 2.59 1.68
C ALA A 59 -30.31 2.64 0.19
N ARG A 60 -29.32 2.52 -0.70
CA ARG A 60 -29.53 2.42 -2.15
C ARG A 60 -30.34 1.18 -2.54
N VAL A 61 -30.04 0.02 -1.96
CA VAL A 61 -30.80 -1.23 -2.23
C VAL A 61 -32.25 -1.11 -1.75
N LEU A 62 -32.48 -0.34 -0.68
CA LEU A 62 -33.81 -0.07 -0.13
C LEU A 62 -34.50 1.16 -0.76
N ASP A 63 -33.93 1.74 -1.82
CA ASP A 63 -34.47 2.86 -2.60
C ASP A 63 -34.71 4.15 -1.80
N PHE A 64 -33.91 4.39 -0.75
CA PHE A 64 -33.90 5.68 -0.06
C PHE A 64 -33.23 6.76 -0.91
N PRO A 65 -33.75 8.01 -0.92
CA PRO A 65 -33.15 9.11 -1.68
C PRO A 65 -31.76 9.50 -1.14
N TYR A 66 -30.87 9.90 -2.04
CA TYR A 66 -29.57 10.46 -1.70
C TYR A 66 -29.71 11.97 -1.46
N SER A 67 -29.84 12.39 -0.21
CA SER A 67 -29.90 13.80 0.20
C SER A 67 -28.51 14.40 0.38
#